data_AF-A0A6L3KUA9-F1
#
_entry.id   AF-A0A6L3KUA9-F1
#
_cell.length_a   1.000
_cell.length_b   1.000
_cell.length_c   1.000
_cell.angle_alpha   90.00
_cell.angle_beta   90.00
_cell.angle_gamma   90.00
#
_symmetry.space_group_name_H-M   'P 1'
#
loop_
_entity.id
_entity.type
_entity.pdbx_description
1 polymer ?
#
loop_
_entity_poly.entity_id
_entity_poly.type
_entity_poly.pdbx_seq_one_letter_code
_entity_poly.pdbx_strand_id
1 'polypeptide(L)'
;MIEKIINRNIGKSQKCRIKYGSSSDFNVLIMNVNDGKRTRIYSIDAQHLSSQKNSIYFYPEIRNGVVTIKWNREIENYVNEVQ
;
A
#
# COMPACT_ATOMS: atom_id res chain seq x y z
N MET A 1 15.86 -12.10 -4.05
CA MET A 1 14.51 -11.52 -3.83
C MET A 1 14.60 -10.06 -4.21
N ILE A 2 13.76 -9.58 -5.13
CA ILE A 2 13.75 -8.20 -5.59
C ILE A 2 12.62 -7.47 -4.88
N GLU A 3 12.96 -6.39 -4.16
CA GLU A 3 11.99 -5.56 -3.48
C GLU A 3 11.72 -4.28 -4.27
N LYS A 4 10.46 -3.88 -4.33
CA LYS A 4 10.06 -2.57 -4.84
C LYS A 4 9.52 -1.72 -3.71
N ILE A 5 10.21 -0.64 -3.38
CA ILE A 5 9.83 0.24 -2.28
C ILE A 5 9.15 1.50 -2.85
N ILE A 6 7.97 1.83 -2.33
CA ILE A 6 7.22 3.02 -2.74
C ILE A 6 6.83 3.84 -1.51
N ASN A 7 7.19 5.13 -1.54
CA ASN A 7 6.82 6.09 -0.51
C ASN A 7 5.56 6.85 -0.93
N ARG A 8 4.58 6.95 -0.02
CA ARG A 8 3.31 7.62 -0.25
C ARG A 8 2.91 8.52 0.92
N ASN A 9 2.90 9.83 0.67
CA ASN A 9 2.31 10.80 1.59
C ASN A 9 0.81 10.92 1.33
N ILE A 10 -0.03 10.85 2.37
CA ILE A 10 -1.49 10.77 2.21
C ILE A 10 -2.24 12.04 2.59
N GLY A 11 -1.69 12.92 3.43
CA GLY A 11 -2.28 14.22 3.76
C GLY A 11 -3.79 14.12 4.09
N LYS A 12 -4.61 15.00 3.51
CA LYS A 12 -6.09 14.99 3.64
C LYS A 12 -6.80 14.12 2.57
N SER A 13 -6.07 13.23 1.88
CA SER A 13 -6.62 12.47 0.75
C SER A 13 -7.58 11.39 1.21
N GLN A 14 -8.78 11.36 0.64
CA GLN A 14 -9.78 10.31 0.94
C GLN A 14 -9.61 9.04 0.09
N LYS A 15 -8.91 9.13 -1.05
CA LYS A 15 -8.61 8.01 -1.94
C LYS A 15 -7.17 8.11 -2.41
N CYS A 16 -6.37 7.11 -2.10
CA CYS A 16 -4.96 7.04 -2.44
C CYS A 16 -4.68 5.91 -3.42
N ARG A 17 -3.61 6.07 -4.20
CA ARG A 17 -3.14 5.09 -5.18
C ARG A 17 -1.64 4.90 -5.07
N ILE A 18 -1.20 3.66 -5.13
CA ILE A 18 0.21 3.26 -5.23
C ILE A 18 0.42 2.67 -6.62
N LYS A 19 1.28 3.29 -7.43
CA LYS A 19 1.65 2.79 -8.76
C LYS A 19 2.91 1.93 -8.64
N TYR A 20 2.78 0.63 -8.84
CA TYR A 20 3.90 -0.31 -8.76
C TYR A 20 4.45 -0.76 -10.12
N GLY A 21 3.80 -0.42 -11.24
CA GLY A 21 4.27 -0.88 -12.56
C GLY A 21 3.90 -2.34 -12.79
N SER A 22 4.76 -3.14 -13.43
CA SER A 22 4.49 -4.57 -13.61
C SER A 22 4.83 -5.36 -12.35
N SER A 23 3.96 -6.26 -11.92
CA SER A 23 4.25 -7.18 -10.81
C SER A 23 5.33 -8.22 -11.16
N SER A 24 5.67 -8.39 -12.44
CA SER A 24 6.80 -9.23 -12.86
C SER A 24 8.17 -8.67 -12.49
N ASP A 25 8.25 -7.37 -12.17
CA ASP A 25 9.53 -6.67 -11.98
C ASP A 25 10.11 -6.86 -10.58
N PHE A 26 9.35 -7.45 -9.65
CA PHE A 26 9.73 -7.60 -8.26
C PHE A 26 9.04 -8.81 -7.60
N ASN A 27 9.57 -9.24 -6.46
CA ASN A 27 8.99 -10.31 -5.64
C ASN A 27 8.05 -9.76 -4.57
N VAL A 28 8.41 -8.62 -3.97
CA VAL A 28 7.66 -8.00 -2.87
C VAL A 28 7.53 -6.50 -3.12
N LEU A 29 6.32 -5.97 -2.95
CA LEU A 29 6.05 -4.54 -2.93
C LEU A 29 6.00 -4.07 -1.48
N ILE A 30 6.89 -3.13 -1.13
CA ILE A 30 6.94 -2.45 0.17
C ILE A 30 6.39 -1.03 0.02
N MET A 31 5.48 -0.65 0.91
CA MET A 31 4.71 0.59 0.81
C MET A 31 4.84 1.37 2.11
N ASN A 32 5.53 2.51 2.05
CA ASN A 32 5.71 3.39 3.18
C ASN A 32 4.66 4.50 3.10
N VAL A 33 3.61 4.37 3.91
CA VAL A 33 2.48 5.31 3.93
C VAL A 33 2.65 6.29 5.08
N ASN A 34 2.89 7.56 4.76
CA ASN A 34 3.12 8.63 5.74
C ASN A 34 1.90 9.57 5.81
N ASP A 35 1.32 9.68 7.01
CA ASP A 35 0.16 10.54 7.30
C ASP A 35 0.53 11.96 7.78
N GLY A 36 1.82 12.29 7.80
CA GLY A 36 2.38 13.54 8.31
C GLY A 36 2.79 13.47 9.80
N LYS A 37 2.37 12.43 10.52
CA LYS A 37 2.74 12.17 11.91
C LYS A 37 3.54 10.88 12.05
N ARG A 38 3.22 9.87 11.25
CA ARG A 38 3.75 8.51 11.34
C ARG A 38 3.87 7.93 9.94
N THR A 39 4.90 7.10 9.76
CA THR A 39 5.02 6.23 8.58
C THR A 39 4.63 4.83 8.97
N ARG A 40 3.66 4.25 8.28
CA ARG A 40 3.30 2.82 8.37
C ARG A 40 3.88 2.10 7.18
N ILE A 41 4.47 0.94 7.41
CA ILE A 41 5.09 0.11 6.37
C ILE A 41 4.16 -1.05 6.09
N TYR A 42 3.90 -1.32 4.81
CA TYR A 42 3.08 -2.43 4.38
C TYR A 42 3.82 -3.25 3.34
N SER A 43 3.62 -4.57 3.34
CA SER A 43 4.17 -5.48 2.34
C SER A 43 3.08 -6.30 1.66
N ILE A 44 3.30 -6.64 0.39
CA ILE A 44 2.50 -7.58 -0.38
C ILE A 44 3.39 -8.35 -1.36
N ASP A 45 3.24 -9.66 -1.42
CA ASP A 45 3.93 -10.48 -2.40
C ASP A 45 3.37 -10.21 -3.80
N ALA A 46 4.26 -10.09 -4.79
CA ALA A 46 3.90 -9.73 -6.15
C ALA A 46 2.92 -10.72 -6.81
N GLN A 47 2.92 -11.98 -6.37
CA GLN A 47 1.96 -13.00 -6.83
C GLN A 47 0.50 -12.66 -6.51
N HIS A 48 0.25 -11.82 -5.50
CA HIS A 48 -1.09 -11.36 -5.14
C HIS A 48 -1.51 -10.07 -5.87
N LEU A 49 -0.59 -9.47 -6.65
CA LEU A 49 -0.88 -8.31 -7.48
C LEU A 49 -1.37 -8.73 -8.86
N SER A 50 -2.30 -7.96 -9.41
CA SER A 50 -2.84 -8.21 -10.75
C SER A 50 -1.76 -8.04 -11.82
N SER A 51 -1.67 -8.98 -12.75
CA SER A 51 -0.83 -8.88 -13.95
C SER A 51 -1.35 -7.87 -14.99
N GLN A 52 -2.60 -7.40 -14.84
CA GLN A 52 -3.25 -6.45 -15.75
C GLN A 52 -3.30 -5.02 -15.20
N LYS A 53 -3.05 -4.85 -13.90
CA LYS A 53 -3.05 -3.54 -13.25
C LYS A 53 -1.62 -3.16 -12.88
N ASN A 54 -1.38 -1.86 -12.80
CA ASN A 54 -0.10 -1.31 -12.38
C ASN A 54 -0.19 -0.53 -11.07
N SER A 55 -1.33 -0.62 -10.38
CA SER A 55 -1.59 0.12 -9.17
C SER A 55 -2.64 -0.54 -8.29
N ILE A 56 -2.56 -0.22 -6.99
CA ILE A 56 -3.58 -0.55 -5.98
C ILE A 56 -4.12 0.73 -5.34
N TYR A 57 -5.32 0.64 -4.78
CA TYR A 57 -5.99 1.74 -4.11
C TYR A 57 -6.18 1.45 -2.64
N PHE A 58 -6.17 2.52 -1.85
CA PHE A 58 -6.46 2.47 -0.42
C PHE A 58 -7.09 3.77 0.05
N TYR A 59 -7.68 3.72 1.23
CA TYR A 59 -8.52 4.76 1.81
C TYR A 59 -8.04 5.00 3.24
N PRO A 60 -7.46 6.17 3.54
CA PRO A 60 -7.22 6.56 4.91
C PRO A 60 -8.54 6.71 5.67
N GLU A 61 -8.62 6.10 6.85
CA GLU A 61 -9.74 6.23 7.79
C GLU A 61 -9.20 6.78 9.12
N ILE A 62 -10.01 7.55 9.85
CA ILE A 62 -9.67 7.99 11.21
C ILE A 62 -10.49 7.17 12.19
N ARG A 63 -9.81 6.42 13.06
CA ARG A 63 -10.42 5.65 14.15
C ARG A 63 -9.79 6.07 15.46
N ASN A 64 -10.60 6.56 16.41
CA ASN A 64 -10.13 7.06 17.72
C ASN A 64 -8.98 8.09 17.60
N GLY A 65 -9.06 8.99 16.61
CA GLY A 65 -8.03 10.01 16.35
C GLY A 65 -6.74 9.48 15.70
N VAL A 66 -6.68 8.19 15.36
CA VAL A 66 -5.55 7.54 14.69
C VAL A 66 -5.90 7.27 13.23
N VAL A 67 -5.01 7.64 12.31
CA VAL A 67 -5.16 7.29 10.89
C VAL A 67 -4.84 5.82 10.70
N THR A 68 -5.78 5.08 10.13
CA THR A 68 -5.67 3.67 9.71
C THR A 68 -5.84 3.58 8.20
N ILE A 69 -5.30 2.54 7.58
CA ILE A 69 -5.42 2.32 6.13
C ILE A 69 -6.41 1.20 5.86
N LYS A 70 -7.41 1.50 5.02
CA LYS A 70 -8.29 0.49 4.44
C LYS A 70 -7.90 0.23 2.99
N TRP A 71 -7.47 -0.99 2.70
CA TRP A 71 -7.13 -1.41 1.35
C TRP A 71 -8.38 -1.75 0.53
N ASN A 72 -8.26 -1.76 -0.80
CA ASN A 72 -9.36 -2.25 -1.63
C ASN A 72 -9.53 -3.76 -1.47
N ARG A 73 -10.76 -4.25 -1.65
CA ARG A 73 -11.14 -5.66 -1.44
C ARG A 73 -10.28 -6.68 -2.18
N GLU A 74 -9.72 -6.28 -3.32
CA GLU A 74 -8.90 -7.18 -4.14
C GLU A 74 -7.60 -7.61 -3.44
N ILE A 75 -7.06 -6.77 -2.55
CA ILE A 75 -5.74 -6.99 -1.93
C ILE A 75 -5.75 -6.90 -0.41
N GLU A 76 -6.88 -6.53 0.22
CA GLU A 76 -6.96 -6.33 1.67
C GLU A 76 -6.53 -7.54 2.50
N ASN A 77 -6.76 -8.76 2.00
CA ASN A 77 -6.39 -10.01 2.68
C ASN A 77 -4.93 -10.43 2.47
N TYR A 78 -4.19 -9.74 1.60
CA TYR A 78 -2.80 -10.07 1.25
C TYR A 78 -1.79 -9.01 1.70
N VAL A 79 -2.27 -7.88 2.24
CA VAL A 79 -1.39 -6.84 2.77
C VAL A 79 -1.08 -7.09 4.24
N ASN A 80 0.20 -7.07 4.55
CA ASN A 80 0.70 -7.16 5.92
C ASN A 80 1.25 -5.80 6.35
N GLU A 81 0.87 -5.32 7.53
CA GLU A 81 1.55 -4.17 8.16
C GLU A 81 2.83 -4.67 8.83
N VAL A 82 3.96 -4.09 8.46
CA VAL A 82 5.29 -4.42 9.00
C VAL A 82 5.59 -3.42 10.11
N GLN A 83 5.99 -3.92 11.28
CA GLN A 83 6.41 -3.11 12.43
C GLN A 83 7.83 -2.58 12.27
#